data_AF-A0A2P5LIK8-F1
#
_entry.id   AF-A0A2P5LIK8-F1
#
_cell.length_a   1.000
_cell.length_b   1.000
_cell.length_c   1.000
_cell.angle_alpha   90.00
_cell.angle_beta   90.00
_cell.angle_gamma   90.00
#
_symmetry.space_group_name_H-M   'P 1'
#
loop_
_entity.id
_entity.type
_entity.pdbx_description
1 polymer ?
#
loop_
_entity_poly.entity_id
_entity_poly.type
_entity_poly.pdbx_seq_one_letter_code
_entity_poly.pdbx_strand_id
1 'polypeptide(L)'
;MILSFCAGLAATPQTTTADSLTPVLAASASANLAPVMTTMQATVVYGTNHRPVIQLRHRSPPTAAQVLTTLGAKADQRDSDPAAETFITEFLTRHYQAAVGDPKTIKADFASLAAYFARYPQIIDLIKALRDQNLTLQYRAETWQTEALGNPYEVNHVIVYFDTRMGAQLLYQPGCETTPACSISPADALLHELLHAKLMLLDSEHFLATGAMNSLYPAEHEREVISAENRLYDAMNQQDGLSRPLRHRHAGELLQVACPACIPVKHLDAQNAEINLSLQN
;
A
#
# COMPACT_ATOMS: atom_id res chain seq x y z
N MET A 1 -7.40 -1.08 -17.52
CA MET A 1 -7.82 0.33 -17.53
C MET A 1 -6.78 1.12 -16.76
N ILE A 2 -6.19 2.17 -17.34
CA ILE A 2 -5.25 3.06 -16.65
C ILE A 2 -6.11 4.20 -16.10
N LEU A 3 -6.37 4.22 -14.79
CA LEU A 3 -7.13 5.28 -14.14
C LEU A 3 -6.18 6.11 -13.29
N SER A 4 -6.19 7.42 -13.53
CA SER A 4 -5.64 8.40 -12.61
C SER A 4 -6.44 8.35 -11.31
N PHE A 5 -5.78 8.11 -10.18
CA PHE A 5 -6.28 8.54 -8.88
C PHE A 5 -6.24 10.06 -8.87
N CYS A 6 -7.37 10.67 -9.22
CA CYS A 6 -7.56 12.10 -9.11
C CYS A 6 -8.75 12.36 -8.22
N ALA A 7 -8.61 13.33 -7.31
CA ALA A 7 -9.70 14.22 -6.96
C ALA A 7 -10.36 14.66 -8.28
N GLY A 8 -11.58 14.21 -8.52
CA GLY A 8 -12.25 14.42 -9.80
C GLY A 8 -12.68 15.87 -9.96
N LEU A 9 -11.97 16.64 -10.79
CA LEU A 9 -12.55 17.77 -11.51
C LEU A 9 -12.09 17.72 -12.97
N ALA A 10 -13.05 17.82 -13.89
CA ALA A 10 -12.88 17.57 -15.31
C ALA A 10 -12.13 18.69 -16.04
N ALA A 11 -11.06 18.36 -16.78
CA ALA A 11 -10.56 19.17 -17.89
C ALA A 11 -9.69 18.33 -18.86
N THR A 12 -9.70 18.74 -20.12
CA THR A 12 -9.15 18.06 -21.31
C THR A 12 -7.61 18.00 -21.34
N PRO A 13 -7.00 17.01 -22.03
CA PRO A 13 -5.54 16.86 -22.04
C PRO A 13 -4.86 17.80 -23.03
N GLN A 14 -3.79 18.47 -22.59
CA GLN A 14 -2.71 18.96 -23.45
C GLN A 14 -1.41 18.25 -23.06
N THR A 15 -0.67 17.78 -24.06
CA THR A 15 0.59 17.06 -23.90
C THR A 15 1.77 18.02 -23.79
N THR A 16 2.62 17.83 -22.77
CA THR A 16 3.96 18.44 -22.69
C THR A 16 4.99 17.39 -22.31
N THR A 17 6.06 17.30 -23.10
CA THR A 17 7.18 16.37 -22.93
C THR A 17 8.19 16.92 -21.93
N ALA A 18 8.65 16.08 -21.00
CA ALA A 18 9.69 16.43 -20.04
C ALA A 18 11.08 16.16 -20.64
N ASP A 19 11.79 17.23 -20.99
CA ASP A 19 13.24 17.24 -21.14
C ASP A 19 13.81 18.10 -20.02
N SER A 20 14.70 17.51 -19.20
CA SER A 20 15.64 18.10 -18.22
C SER A 20 15.57 17.46 -16.83
N LEU A 21 16.43 16.46 -16.61
CA LEU A 21 16.94 16.12 -15.29
C LEU A 21 18.47 16.00 -15.37
N THR A 22 19.16 16.95 -14.77
CA THR A 22 20.58 16.88 -14.43
C THR A 22 20.77 15.96 -13.20
N PRO A 23 21.84 15.14 -13.15
CA PRO A 23 22.08 14.24 -12.03
C PRO A 23 22.78 14.98 -10.88
N VAL A 24 22.26 14.83 -9.65
CA VAL A 24 22.97 15.23 -8.43
C VAL A 24 23.64 14.00 -7.81
N LEU A 25 24.90 14.21 -7.42
CA LEU A 25 25.83 13.22 -6.87
C LEU A 25 25.31 12.50 -5.62
N ALA A 26 25.60 11.20 -5.57
CA ALA A 26 25.40 10.34 -4.41
C ALA A 26 26.32 10.74 -3.24
N ALA A 27 25.73 10.98 -2.07
CA ALA A 27 26.43 11.02 -0.80
C ALA A 27 26.33 9.65 -0.12
N SER A 28 27.48 9.14 0.30
CA SER A 28 27.71 7.86 0.95
C SER A 28 27.21 7.86 2.40
N ALA A 29 26.23 7.01 2.69
CA ALA A 29 25.86 6.62 4.04
C ALA A 29 26.12 5.11 4.21
N SER A 30 27.26 4.77 4.81
CA SER A 30 27.57 3.42 5.25
C SER A 30 27.02 3.21 6.66
N ALA A 31 25.94 2.45 6.80
CA ALA A 31 25.59 1.78 8.04
C ALA A 31 24.63 0.61 7.77
N ASN A 32 25.14 -0.61 7.97
CA ASN A 32 24.39 -1.87 8.13
C ASN A 32 23.41 -2.25 7.01
N LEU A 33 23.94 -2.43 5.80
CA LEU A 33 23.30 -3.29 4.82
C LEU A 33 23.24 -4.72 5.38
N ALA A 34 22.05 -5.33 5.33
CA ALA A 34 21.88 -6.77 5.47
C ALA A 34 22.94 -7.51 4.62
N PRO A 35 23.46 -8.67 5.06
CA PRO A 35 24.47 -9.38 4.30
C PRO A 35 23.97 -9.56 2.87
N VAL A 36 24.76 -9.10 1.91
CA VAL A 36 24.52 -9.32 0.48
C VAL A 36 24.15 -10.78 0.32
N MET A 37 22.92 -11.04 -0.13
CA MET A 37 22.47 -12.40 -0.43
C MET A 37 23.26 -12.90 -1.63
N THR A 38 24.48 -13.37 -1.40
CA THR A 38 25.23 -14.11 -2.40
C THR A 38 24.45 -15.37 -2.72
N THR A 39 24.04 -15.52 -3.97
CA THR A 39 23.36 -16.70 -4.53
C THR A 39 24.23 -17.98 -4.51
N MET A 40 25.45 -17.87 -3.99
CA MET A 40 26.40 -18.96 -3.84
C MET A 40 26.74 -19.20 -2.36
N GLN A 41 26.42 -20.40 -1.88
CA GLN A 41 27.02 -20.95 -0.68
C GLN A 41 28.18 -21.86 -1.09
N ALA A 42 29.38 -21.53 -0.60
CA ALA A 42 30.56 -22.37 -0.75
C ALA A 42 30.68 -23.28 0.48
N THR A 43 30.57 -24.59 0.27
CA THR A 43 30.83 -25.60 1.31
C THR A 43 32.05 -26.42 0.91
N VAL A 44 33.00 -26.60 1.83
CA VAL A 44 34.15 -27.47 1.60
C VAL A 44 33.72 -28.90 1.87
N VAL A 45 33.71 -29.72 0.83
CA VAL A 45 33.38 -31.16 0.92
C VAL A 45 34.62 -31.94 0.54
N TYR A 46 34.96 -32.97 1.32
CA TYR A 46 36.12 -33.82 1.00
C TYR A 46 35.68 -34.90 0.03
N GLY A 47 36.28 -34.92 -1.17
CA GLY A 47 36.03 -35.97 -2.17
C GLY A 47 36.63 -37.32 -1.75
N THR A 48 36.31 -38.38 -2.50
CA THR A 48 36.78 -39.77 -2.27
C THR A 48 38.30 -39.92 -2.17
N ASN A 49 39.07 -38.97 -2.71
CA ASN A 49 40.53 -38.92 -2.64
C ASN A 49 41.07 -38.03 -1.50
N HIS A 50 40.26 -37.69 -0.49
CA HIS A 50 40.60 -36.81 0.64
C HIS A 50 41.09 -35.41 0.27
N ARG A 51 40.79 -34.94 -0.96
CA ARG A 51 41.07 -33.57 -1.38
C ARG A 51 39.86 -32.67 -1.09
N PRO A 52 40.05 -31.47 -0.50
CA PRO A 52 38.97 -30.51 -0.30
C PRO A 52 38.48 -30.01 -1.65
N VAL A 53 37.19 -30.17 -1.92
CA VAL A 53 36.51 -29.63 -3.10
C VAL A 53 35.52 -28.58 -2.60
N ILE A 54 35.59 -27.37 -3.16
CA ILE A 54 34.62 -26.31 -2.88
C ILE A 54 33.36 -26.62 -3.69
N GLN A 55 32.31 -27.08 -3.03
CA GLN A 55 31.00 -27.25 -3.65
C GLN A 55 30.24 -25.93 -3.55
N LEU A 56 30.06 -25.29 -4.70
CA LEU A 56 29.20 -24.12 -4.87
C LEU A 56 27.77 -24.61 -5.11
N ARG A 57 26.88 -24.42 -4.14
CA ARG A 57 25.46 -24.65 -4.35
C ARG A 57 24.81 -23.34 -4.77
N HIS A 58 24.29 -23.31 -6.00
CA HIS A 58 23.41 -22.25 -6.46
C HIS A 58 22.07 -22.41 -5.74
N ARG A 59 21.77 -21.53 -4.78
CA ARG A 59 20.40 -21.45 -4.26
C ARG A 59 19.63 -20.53 -5.20
N SER A 60 18.58 -21.06 -5.81
CA SER A 60 17.57 -20.23 -6.46
C SER A 60 17.00 -19.26 -5.40
N PRO A 61 16.80 -17.97 -5.75
CA PRO A 61 16.07 -17.06 -4.89
C PRO A 61 14.73 -17.68 -4.47
N PRO A 62 14.26 -17.47 -3.23
CA PRO A 62 12.95 -17.95 -2.83
C PRO A 62 11.89 -17.38 -3.78
N THR A 63 10.93 -18.22 -4.18
CA THR A 63 9.85 -17.77 -5.07
C THR A 63 8.95 -16.77 -4.35
N ALA A 64 8.25 -15.90 -5.08
CA ALA A 64 7.29 -14.95 -4.50
C ALA A 64 6.27 -15.66 -3.57
N ALA A 65 5.82 -16.86 -3.94
CA ALA A 65 4.97 -17.69 -3.10
C ALA A 65 5.64 -18.13 -1.79
N GLN A 66 6.91 -18.55 -1.82
CA GLN A 66 7.66 -18.93 -0.62
C GLN A 66 7.94 -17.73 0.30
N VAL A 67 8.22 -16.58 -0.30
CA VAL A 67 8.35 -15.31 0.42
C VAL A 67 7.01 -14.94 1.08
N LEU A 68 5.90 -14.97 0.33
CA LEU A 68 4.55 -14.73 0.85
C LEU A 68 4.16 -15.67 1.99
N THR A 69 4.47 -16.96 1.88
CA THR A 69 4.16 -17.96 2.92
C THR A 69 4.95 -17.69 4.20
N THR A 70 6.22 -17.32 4.06
CA THR A 70 7.10 -17.02 5.21
C THR A 70 6.76 -15.68 5.86
N LEU A 71 6.37 -14.69 5.05
CA LEU A 71 5.91 -13.37 5.51
C LEU A 71 4.55 -13.47 6.22
N GLY A 72 3.59 -14.20 5.68
CA GLY A 72 2.28 -14.43 6.30
C GLY A 72 2.40 -15.13 7.67
N ALA A 73 3.26 -16.15 7.76
CA ALA A 73 3.49 -16.87 9.02
C ALA A 73 4.12 -16.01 10.13
N LYS A 74 4.91 -14.98 9.79
CA LYS A 74 5.57 -14.08 10.75
C LYS A 74 4.67 -12.91 11.19
N ALA A 75 3.73 -12.50 10.33
CA ALA A 75 2.74 -11.49 10.63
C ALA A 75 1.66 -11.98 11.62
N ASP A 76 1.36 -13.29 11.61
CA ASP A 76 0.32 -13.92 12.45
C ASP A 76 0.75 -14.20 13.91
N GLN A 77 2.04 -14.14 14.24
CA GLN A 77 2.54 -14.43 15.59
C GLN A 77 2.63 -13.21 16.52
N ARG A 78 1.91 -12.13 16.23
CA ARG A 78 2.03 -10.87 16.97
C ARG A 78 0.76 -10.55 17.70
N ASP A 79 0.89 -10.38 19.02
CA ASP A 79 -0.21 -10.00 19.88
C ASP A 79 -0.75 -8.64 19.45
N SER A 80 -2.00 -8.65 19.00
CA SER A 80 -2.78 -7.45 18.78
C SER A 80 -3.25 -6.90 20.12
N ASP A 81 -3.23 -5.57 20.30
CA ASP A 81 -3.76 -4.94 21.51
C ASP A 81 -5.31 -4.95 21.44
N PRO A 82 -6.01 -5.73 22.30
CA PRO A 82 -7.47 -5.84 22.23
C PRO A 82 -8.19 -4.51 22.51
N ALA A 83 -7.57 -3.63 23.31
CA ALA A 83 -8.11 -2.30 23.57
C ALA A 83 -7.99 -1.43 22.32
N ALA A 84 -6.88 -1.51 21.60
CA ALA A 84 -6.71 -0.84 20.32
C ALA A 84 -7.67 -1.37 19.25
N GLU A 85 -7.88 -2.70 19.15
CA GLU A 85 -8.86 -3.28 18.22
C GLU A 85 -10.27 -2.75 18.47
N THR A 86 -10.69 -2.71 19.74
CA THR A 86 -12.00 -2.19 20.13
C THR A 86 -12.13 -0.72 19.74
N PHE A 87 -11.12 0.08 20.11
CA PHE A 87 -11.06 1.51 19.79
C PHE A 87 -11.16 1.78 18.27
N ILE A 88 -10.42 1.01 17.46
CA ILE A 88 -10.41 1.17 16.01
C ILE A 88 -11.73 0.71 15.39
N THR A 89 -12.32 -0.39 15.89
CA THR A 89 -13.64 -0.86 15.44
C THR A 89 -14.71 0.20 15.71
N GLU A 90 -14.67 0.82 16.89
CA GLU A 90 -15.57 1.92 17.25
C GLU A 90 -15.38 3.13 16.35
N PHE A 91 -14.13 3.52 16.05
CA PHE A 91 -13.81 4.58 15.10
C PHE A 91 -14.42 4.31 13.72
N LEU A 92 -14.10 3.15 13.11
CA LEU A 92 -14.61 2.79 11.78
C LEU A 92 -16.14 2.75 11.75
N THR A 93 -16.77 2.19 12.79
CA THR A 93 -18.23 2.08 12.87
C THR A 93 -18.90 3.44 13.08
N ARG A 94 -18.30 4.33 13.89
CA ARG A 94 -18.85 5.66 14.18
C ARG A 94 -18.81 6.56 12.95
N HIS A 95 -17.71 6.53 12.21
CA HIS A 95 -17.54 7.38 11.02
C HIS A 95 -18.22 6.80 9.79
N TYR A 96 -18.63 5.53 9.80
CA TYR A 96 -19.30 4.91 8.66
C TYR A 96 -20.77 5.30 8.53
N GLN A 97 -21.13 5.84 7.38
CA GLN A 97 -22.51 6.15 7.02
C GLN A 97 -23.07 5.05 6.11
N ALA A 98 -23.93 4.20 6.67
CA ALA A 98 -24.57 3.13 5.92
C ALA A 98 -25.60 3.66 4.92
N ALA A 99 -25.55 3.14 3.70
CA ALA A 99 -26.51 3.43 2.64
C ALA A 99 -27.21 2.15 2.12
N VAL A 100 -28.32 2.33 1.41
CA VAL A 100 -29.01 1.22 0.75
C VAL A 100 -28.13 0.70 -0.38
N GLY A 101 -27.85 -0.60 -0.38
CA GLY A 101 -27.00 -1.25 -1.39
C GLY A 101 -25.59 -1.58 -0.91
N ASP A 102 -25.22 -1.12 0.29
CA ASP A 102 -23.92 -1.40 0.88
C ASP A 102 -23.72 -2.91 1.15
N PRO A 103 -22.51 -3.45 0.94
CA PRO A 103 -22.20 -4.84 1.26
C PRO A 103 -22.47 -5.19 2.72
N LYS A 104 -23.17 -6.31 2.93
CA LYS A 104 -23.45 -6.84 4.26
C LYS A 104 -22.19 -7.21 5.06
N THR A 105 -21.04 -7.34 4.38
CA THR A 105 -19.77 -7.72 4.99
C THR A 105 -19.03 -6.56 5.66
N ILE A 106 -19.40 -5.30 5.43
CA ILE A 106 -18.63 -4.12 5.89
C ILE A 106 -18.33 -4.17 7.38
N LYS A 107 -19.29 -4.54 8.23
CA LYS A 107 -19.06 -4.63 9.68
C LYS A 107 -18.03 -5.70 10.06
N ALA A 108 -18.07 -6.85 9.39
CA ALA A 108 -17.07 -7.91 9.59
C ALA A 108 -15.69 -7.51 9.03
N ASP A 109 -15.70 -6.75 7.94
CA ASP A 109 -14.49 -6.19 7.34
C ASP A 109 -13.84 -5.17 8.28
N PHE A 110 -14.62 -4.33 8.96
CA PHE A 110 -14.10 -3.40 9.97
C PHE A 110 -13.42 -4.10 11.14
N ALA A 111 -13.97 -5.23 11.62
CA ALA A 111 -13.29 -6.02 12.65
C ALA A 111 -11.94 -6.58 12.14
N SER A 112 -11.89 -7.02 10.88
CA SER A 112 -10.64 -7.50 10.26
C SER A 112 -9.62 -6.38 10.08
N LEU A 113 -10.06 -5.20 9.65
CA LEU A 113 -9.21 -4.00 9.54
C LEU A 113 -8.70 -3.56 10.91
N ALA A 114 -9.55 -3.55 11.93
CA ALA A 114 -9.15 -3.20 13.29
C ALA A 114 -8.09 -4.17 13.84
N ALA A 115 -8.27 -5.48 13.65
CA ALA A 115 -7.29 -6.49 14.05
C ALA A 115 -5.94 -6.38 13.31
N TYR A 116 -5.95 -5.89 12.07
CA TYR A 116 -4.72 -5.59 11.35
C TYR A 116 -4.07 -4.31 11.87
N PHE A 117 -4.82 -3.23 12.02
CA PHE A 117 -4.34 -1.91 12.44
C PHE A 117 -3.84 -1.86 13.89
N ALA A 118 -4.48 -2.60 14.81
CA ALA A 118 -4.13 -2.64 16.22
C ALA A 118 -2.72 -3.21 16.50
N ARG A 119 -2.07 -3.82 15.51
CA ARG A 119 -0.69 -4.31 15.61
C ARG A 119 0.34 -3.18 15.51
N TYR A 120 -0.04 -1.97 15.09
CA TYR A 120 0.90 -0.90 14.74
C TYR A 120 0.60 0.40 15.50
N PRO A 121 1.45 0.81 16.46
CA PRO A 121 1.27 2.04 17.23
C PRO A 121 1.08 3.30 16.39
N GLN A 122 1.82 3.43 15.29
CA GLN A 122 1.76 4.55 14.35
C GLN A 122 0.38 4.68 13.67
N ILE A 123 -0.33 3.57 13.45
CA ILE A 123 -1.70 3.59 12.94
C ILE A 123 -2.67 3.99 14.05
N ILE A 124 -2.46 3.46 15.26
CA ILE A 124 -3.28 3.83 16.42
C ILE A 124 -3.20 5.35 16.65
N ASP A 125 -2.02 5.95 16.52
CA ASP A 125 -1.83 7.40 16.67
C ASP A 125 -2.49 8.21 15.55
N LEU A 126 -2.44 7.72 14.30
CA LEU A 126 -3.19 8.31 13.18
C LEU A 126 -4.70 8.31 13.47
N ILE A 127 -5.25 7.17 13.89
CA ILE A 127 -6.68 7.01 14.17
C ILE A 127 -7.09 7.87 15.37
N LYS A 128 -6.26 7.97 16.42
CA LYS A 128 -6.49 8.87 17.56
C LYS A 128 -6.57 10.34 17.11
N ALA A 129 -5.70 10.78 16.22
CA ALA A 129 -5.71 12.15 15.72
C ALA A 129 -7.01 12.48 14.94
N LEU A 130 -7.57 11.48 14.26
CA LEU A 130 -8.79 11.61 13.45
C LEU A 130 -10.10 11.39 14.22
N ARG A 131 -10.03 10.82 15.44
CA ARG A 131 -11.20 10.35 16.21
C ARG A 131 -12.33 11.36 16.36
N ASP A 132 -11.96 12.61 16.61
CA ASP A 132 -12.91 13.68 16.93
C ASP A 132 -13.06 14.65 15.75
N GLN A 133 -12.54 14.29 14.57
CA GLN A 133 -12.60 15.11 13.37
C GLN A 133 -13.87 14.85 12.57
N ASN A 134 -14.28 15.82 11.76
CA ASN A 134 -15.48 15.72 10.92
C ASN A 134 -15.20 14.88 9.66
N LEU A 135 -15.13 13.56 9.84
CA LEU A 135 -14.83 12.56 8.83
C LEU A 135 -16.03 11.62 8.64
N THR A 136 -16.36 11.27 7.39
CA THR A 136 -17.30 10.19 7.05
C THR A 136 -16.60 9.13 6.23
N LEU A 137 -16.87 7.86 6.52
CA LEU A 137 -16.54 6.72 5.67
C LEU A 137 -17.81 6.33 4.92
N GLN A 138 -17.74 6.21 3.59
CA GLN A 138 -18.87 5.80 2.77
C GLN A 138 -18.46 4.72 1.78
N TYR A 139 -19.28 3.68 1.67
CA TYR A 139 -19.03 2.66 0.65
C TYR A 139 -19.29 3.21 -0.75
N ARG A 140 -18.36 2.93 -1.67
CA ARG A 140 -18.55 3.12 -3.11
C ARG A 140 -17.79 2.00 -3.83
N ALA A 141 -18.53 1.22 -4.62
CA ALA A 141 -17.96 0.09 -5.34
C ALA A 141 -16.75 0.52 -6.19
N GLU A 142 -15.72 -0.33 -6.23
CA GLU A 142 -14.54 -0.16 -7.09
C GLU A 142 -13.78 1.15 -6.87
N THR A 143 -13.82 1.71 -5.65
CA THR A 143 -13.25 3.05 -5.37
C THR A 143 -12.44 3.08 -4.09
N TRP A 144 -11.33 3.84 -4.15
CA TRP A 144 -10.69 4.48 -3.00
C TRP A 144 -10.51 5.95 -3.35
N GLN A 145 -11.11 6.84 -2.59
CA GLN A 145 -11.06 8.27 -2.87
C GLN A 145 -11.41 9.09 -1.62
N THR A 146 -10.63 10.13 -1.36
CA THR A 146 -10.94 11.13 -0.33
C THR A 146 -11.40 12.45 -0.96
N GLU A 147 -12.50 13.01 -0.46
CA GLU A 147 -13.05 14.30 -0.88
C GLU A 147 -13.10 15.26 0.32
N ALA A 148 -12.49 16.44 0.17
CA ALA A 148 -12.65 17.54 1.11
C ALA A 148 -13.88 18.39 0.74
N LEU A 149 -14.73 18.68 1.72
CA LEU A 149 -15.84 19.61 1.62
C LEU A 149 -15.57 20.82 2.51
N GLY A 150 -15.80 22.02 1.98
CA GLY A 150 -15.52 23.25 2.70
C GLY A 150 -15.67 24.46 1.81
N ASN A 151 -14.95 25.52 2.15
CA ASN A 151 -14.87 26.75 1.38
C ASN A 151 -13.39 27.18 1.29
N PRO A 152 -13.05 28.29 0.59
CA PRO A 152 -11.66 28.72 0.44
C PRO A 152 -10.90 29.05 1.74
N TYR A 153 -11.57 29.10 2.89
CA TYR A 153 -11.00 29.46 4.19
C TYR A 153 -10.95 28.31 5.19
N GLU A 154 -11.74 27.25 4.99
CA GLU A 154 -11.82 26.12 5.91
C GLU A 154 -12.22 24.82 5.20
N VAL A 155 -11.65 23.71 5.68
CA VAL A 155 -12.13 22.36 5.36
C VAL A 155 -13.06 21.94 6.49
N ASN A 156 -14.34 21.77 6.17
CA ASN A 156 -15.39 21.52 7.15
C ASN A 156 -15.65 20.05 7.38
N HIS A 157 -15.47 19.25 6.34
CA HIS A 157 -15.79 17.83 6.35
C HIS A 157 -14.93 17.08 5.34
N VAL A 158 -14.60 15.83 5.62
CA VAL A 158 -13.94 14.94 4.67
C VAL A 158 -14.76 13.67 4.52
N ILE A 159 -14.95 13.22 3.29
CA ILE A 159 -15.57 11.93 2.97
C ILE A 159 -14.50 11.01 2.38
N VAL A 160 -14.34 9.82 2.96
CA VAL A 160 -13.53 8.74 2.41
C VAL A 160 -14.47 7.71 1.80
N TYR A 161 -14.41 7.58 0.48
CA TYR A 161 -15.06 6.52 -0.27
C TYR A 161 -14.16 5.30 -0.34
N PHE A 162 -14.74 4.13 -0.05
CA PHE A 162 -13.98 2.88 0.02
C PHE A 162 -14.74 1.67 -0.52
N ASP A 163 -13.97 0.65 -0.88
CA ASP A 163 -14.42 -0.71 -1.12
C ASP A 163 -13.44 -1.72 -0.49
N THR A 164 -13.88 -2.44 0.54
CA THR A 164 -13.07 -3.42 1.29
C THR A 164 -12.67 -4.65 0.48
N ARG A 165 -13.11 -4.75 -0.78
CA ARG A 165 -12.74 -5.78 -1.73
C ARG A 165 -11.79 -5.29 -2.81
N MET A 166 -11.33 -4.05 -2.74
CA MET A 166 -10.41 -3.48 -3.72
C MET A 166 -9.05 -3.22 -3.10
N GLY A 167 -8.03 -3.92 -3.59
CA GLY A 167 -6.63 -3.55 -3.40
C GLY A 167 -6.10 -2.82 -4.63
N ALA A 168 -4.80 -2.58 -4.66
CA ALA A 168 -4.13 -2.04 -5.84
C ALA A 168 -2.77 -2.70 -6.10
N GLN A 169 -2.35 -2.73 -7.36
CA GLN A 169 -0.98 -3.05 -7.76
C GLN A 169 -0.35 -1.79 -8.35
N LEU A 170 0.80 -1.38 -7.83
CA LEU A 170 1.54 -0.26 -8.40
C LEU A 170 2.02 -0.59 -9.82
N LEU A 171 1.82 0.34 -10.74
CA LEU A 171 2.21 0.21 -12.13
C LEU A 171 3.58 0.88 -12.39
N TYR A 172 4.23 0.49 -13.50
CA TYR A 172 5.40 1.17 -14.07
C TYR A 172 6.73 1.06 -13.31
N GLN A 173 6.89 0.03 -12.47
CA GLN A 173 8.19 -0.38 -11.94
C GLN A 173 8.52 -1.81 -12.40
N PRO A 174 9.65 -2.04 -13.11
CA PRO A 174 10.06 -3.39 -13.51
C PRO A 174 10.14 -4.32 -12.30
N GLY A 175 9.46 -5.48 -12.38
CA GLY A 175 9.40 -6.46 -11.29
C GLY A 175 8.24 -6.30 -10.30
N CYS A 176 7.42 -5.24 -10.43
CA CYS A 176 6.26 -5.07 -9.55
C CYS A 176 5.09 -6.00 -9.84
N GLU A 177 5.02 -6.65 -11.00
CA GLU A 177 3.89 -7.51 -11.37
C GLU A 177 3.76 -8.77 -10.48
N THR A 178 4.85 -9.19 -9.84
CA THR A 178 4.91 -10.41 -9.03
C THR A 178 5.46 -10.17 -7.62
N THR A 179 5.72 -8.91 -7.26
CA THR A 179 6.35 -8.56 -5.99
C THR A 179 5.30 -8.01 -5.02
N PRO A 180 5.09 -8.66 -3.84
CA PRO A 180 4.17 -8.18 -2.81
C PRO A 180 4.47 -6.77 -2.33
N ALA A 181 5.73 -6.34 -2.44
CA ALA A 181 6.17 -4.97 -2.13
C ALA A 181 5.63 -3.91 -3.09
N CYS A 182 4.87 -4.28 -4.11
CA CYS A 182 4.18 -3.35 -5.01
C CYS A 182 2.66 -3.49 -4.92
N SER A 183 2.17 -4.33 -4.01
CA SER A 183 0.77 -4.64 -3.81
C SER A 183 0.27 -3.92 -2.57
N ILE A 184 -0.87 -3.27 -2.69
CA ILE A 184 -1.53 -2.49 -1.65
C ILE A 184 -2.80 -3.26 -1.27
N SER A 185 -2.88 -3.71 -0.02
CA SER A 185 -4.10 -4.32 0.49
C SER A 185 -5.20 -3.25 0.67
N PRO A 186 -6.49 -3.62 0.74
CA PRO A 186 -7.55 -2.67 1.07
C PRO A 186 -7.31 -1.94 2.41
N ALA A 187 -6.65 -2.59 3.37
CA ALA A 187 -6.26 -1.99 4.63
C ALA A 187 -5.23 -0.88 4.44
N ASP A 188 -4.21 -1.12 3.62
CA ASP A 188 -3.19 -0.12 3.29
C ASP A 188 -3.80 1.03 2.46
N ALA A 189 -4.73 0.74 1.55
CA ALA A 189 -5.48 1.76 0.81
C ALA A 189 -6.31 2.66 1.75
N LEU A 190 -7.00 2.08 2.74
CA LEU A 190 -7.71 2.88 3.74
C LEU A 190 -6.77 3.77 4.55
N LEU A 191 -5.58 3.28 4.93
CA LEU A 191 -4.60 4.12 5.64
C LEU A 191 -4.17 5.32 4.81
N HIS A 192 -3.99 5.12 3.51
CA HIS A 192 -3.68 6.20 2.60
C HIS A 192 -4.79 7.28 2.57
N GLU A 193 -6.05 6.86 2.44
CA GLU A 193 -7.19 7.79 2.48
C GLU A 193 -7.33 8.49 3.84
N LEU A 194 -7.02 7.81 4.94
CA LEU A 194 -6.98 8.44 6.27
C LEU A 194 -5.83 9.46 6.41
N LEU A 195 -4.71 9.28 5.70
CA LEU A 195 -3.65 10.28 5.64
C LEU A 195 -4.08 11.53 4.85
N HIS A 196 -4.83 11.37 3.76
CA HIS A 196 -5.50 12.49 3.09
C HIS A 196 -6.39 13.25 4.09
N ALA A 197 -7.30 12.54 4.75
CA ALA A 197 -8.21 13.13 5.72
C ALA A 197 -7.46 13.87 6.84
N LYS A 198 -6.36 13.30 7.35
CA LYS A 198 -5.53 13.94 8.38
C LYS A 198 -4.98 15.27 7.91
N LEU A 199 -4.34 15.32 6.75
CA LEU A 199 -3.75 16.55 6.24
C LEU A 199 -4.83 17.59 5.90
N MET A 200 -5.97 17.16 5.34
CA MET A 200 -7.08 18.05 5.02
C MET A 200 -7.73 18.68 6.26
N LEU A 201 -7.89 17.92 7.36
CA LEU A 201 -8.63 18.36 8.55
C LEU A 201 -7.75 19.00 9.64
N LEU A 202 -6.52 18.49 9.83
CA LEU A 202 -5.62 18.94 10.90
C LEU A 202 -4.55 19.92 10.42
N ASP A 203 -4.28 19.96 9.11
CA ASP A 203 -3.35 20.90 8.47
C ASP A 203 -4.07 21.69 7.36
N SER A 204 -5.30 22.10 7.66
CA SER A 204 -6.22 22.70 6.69
C SER A 204 -5.68 24.01 6.11
N GLU A 205 -4.95 24.81 6.89
CA GLU A 205 -4.35 26.06 6.40
C GLU A 205 -3.33 25.79 5.29
N HIS A 206 -2.46 24.80 5.49
CA HIS A 206 -1.47 24.40 4.50
C HIS A 206 -2.14 23.79 3.26
N PHE A 207 -3.12 22.89 3.46
CA PHE A 207 -3.93 22.32 2.37
C PHE A 207 -4.63 23.40 1.52
N LEU A 208 -5.19 24.43 2.16
CA LEU A 208 -5.83 25.55 1.45
C LEU A 208 -4.81 26.42 0.72
N ALA A 209 -3.62 26.63 1.31
CA ALA A 209 -2.54 27.41 0.71
C ALA A 209 -2.01 26.80 -0.61
N THR A 210 -2.09 25.47 -0.78
CA THR A 210 -1.74 24.82 -2.06
C THR A 210 -2.80 25.06 -3.15
N GLY A 211 -3.91 25.75 -2.85
CA GLY A 211 -5.01 25.98 -3.77
C GLY A 211 -5.83 24.71 -4.07
N ALA A 212 -5.77 23.69 -3.21
CA ALA A 212 -6.42 22.40 -3.44
C ALA A 212 -7.95 22.48 -3.61
N MET A 213 -8.57 23.53 -3.05
CA MET A 213 -10.00 23.82 -3.22
C MET A 213 -10.35 24.56 -4.52
N ASN A 214 -9.35 25.04 -5.28
CA ASN A 214 -9.53 25.92 -6.45
C ASN A 214 -9.42 25.17 -7.80
N SER A 215 -9.84 23.90 -7.84
CA SER A 215 -9.95 23.06 -9.05
C SER A 215 -8.64 22.61 -9.73
N LEU A 216 -7.47 22.91 -9.18
CA LEU A 216 -6.21 22.34 -9.66
C LEU A 216 -5.91 21.02 -8.93
N TYR A 217 -5.45 19.99 -9.65
CA TYR A 217 -4.99 18.75 -9.03
C TYR A 217 -3.90 19.08 -7.98
N PRO A 218 -4.08 18.71 -6.70
CA PRO A 218 -3.24 19.21 -5.62
C PRO A 218 -1.94 18.39 -5.52
N ALA A 219 -1.08 18.49 -6.53
CA ALA A 219 0.15 17.70 -6.62
C ALA A 219 1.11 17.87 -5.43
N GLU A 220 1.03 18.98 -4.70
CA GLU A 220 1.76 19.17 -3.44
C GLU A 220 1.19 18.33 -2.31
N HIS A 221 -0.12 18.40 -2.08
CA HIS A 221 -0.82 17.56 -1.12
C HIS A 221 -0.54 16.06 -1.37
N GLU A 222 -0.61 15.62 -2.62
CA GLU A 222 -0.31 14.22 -2.98
C GLU A 222 1.11 13.80 -2.61
N ARG A 223 2.09 14.69 -2.81
CA ARG A 223 3.49 14.42 -2.41
C ARG A 223 3.62 14.31 -0.89
N GLU A 224 2.87 15.11 -0.15
CA GLU A 224 2.88 15.08 1.32
C GLU A 224 2.21 13.84 1.88
N VAL A 225 1.09 13.43 1.30
CA VAL A 225 0.42 12.18 1.67
C VAL A 225 1.34 10.99 1.39
N ILE A 226 1.94 10.91 0.20
CA ILE A 226 2.92 9.85 -0.13
C ILE A 226 4.11 9.89 0.83
N SER A 227 4.60 11.07 1.19
CA SER A 227 5.70 11.23 2.16
C SER A 227 5.31 10.72 3.55
N ALA A 228 4.09 11.01 4.01
CA ALA A 228 3.56 10.50 5.28
C ALA A 228 3.31 8.99 5.24
N GLU A 229 2.81 8.47 4.13
CA GLU A 229 2.59 7.04 3.90
C GLU A 229 3.91 6.27 3.93
N ASN A 230 4.94 6.74 3.22
CA ASN A 230 6.25 6.11 3.22
C ASN A 230 6.84 6.05 4.64
N ARG A 231 6.71 7.12 5.44
CA ARG A 231 7.13 7.10 6.86
C ARG A 231 6.35 6.09 7.69
N LEU A 232 5.03 6.00 7.48
CA LEU A 232 4.16 5.05 8.16
C LEU A 232 4.58 3.61 7.83
N TYR A 233 4.73 3.30 6.55
CA TYR A 233 5.13 1.99 6.07
C TYR A 233 6.55 1.63 6.46
N ASP A 234 7.50 2.56 6.45
CA ASP A 234 8.84 2.32 6.96
C ASP A 234 8.81 1.88 8.44
N ALA A 235 8.02 2.54 9.28
CA ALA A 235 7.85 2.14 10.68
C ALA A 235 7.18 0.75 10.80
N MET A 236 6.17 0.46 9.96
CA MET A 236 5.51 -0.85 9.96
C MET A 236 6.47 -1.96 9.52
N ASN A 237 7.22 -1.72 8.45
CA ASN A 237 8.21 -2.62 7.87
C ASN A 237 9.38 -2.87 8.83
N GLN A 238 9.83 -1.86 9.57
CA GLN A 238 10.83 -2.05 10.63
C GLN A 238 10.30 -2.93 11.76
N GLN A 239 9.01 -2.79 12.07
CA GLN A 239 8.37 -3.59 13.10
C GLN A 239 8.19 -5.04 12.64
N ASP A 240 7.69 -5.30 11.43
CA ASP A 240 7.29 -6.64 10.95
C ASP A 240 8.22 -7.34 9.96
N GLY A 241 9.15 -6.60 9.36
CA GLY A 241 10.03 -7.10 8.31
C GLY A 241 9.29 -7.42 7.02
N LEU A 242 8.03 -6.99 6.87
CA LEU A 242 7.32 -7.02 5.61
C LEU A 242 7.81 -5.87 4.74
N SER A 243 7.83 -6.05 3.42
CA SER A 243 8.12 -4.97 2.47
C SER A 243 6.80 -4.43 1.96
N ARG A 244 6.30 -3.34 2.56
CA ARG A 244 5.22 -2.53 1.97
C ARG A 244 5.76 -1.57 0.89
N PRO A 245 4.92 -1.17 -0.08
CA PRO A 245 5.34 -0.29 -1.16
C PRO A 245 5.75 1.10 -0.68
N LEU A 246 7.01 1.47 -0.90
CA LEU A 246 7.46 2.85 -0.79
C LEU A 246 7.34 3.52 -2.15
N ARG A 247 6.30 4.34 -2.32
CA ARG A 247 5.96 4.90 -3.63
C ARG A 247 6.38 6.36 -3.76
N HIS A 248 6.52 6.78 -5.00
CA HIS A 248 6.83 8.16 -5.38
C HIS A 248 5.71 8.76 -6.25
N ARG A 249 4.66 7.97 -6.54
CA ARG A 249 3.54 8.31 -7.43
C ARG A 249 2.27 7.64 -6.92
N HIS A 250 1.14 8.26 -7.22
CA HIS A 250 -0.20 7.81 -6.82
C HIS A 250 -0.87 6.88 -7.87
N ALA A 251 -0.10 6.21 -8.73
CA ALA A 251 -0.66 5.40 -9.82
C ALA A 251 -0.64 3.89 -9.50
N GLY A 252 -1.79 3.23 -9.61
CA GLY A 252 -1.94 1.79 -9.46
C GLY A 252 -3.14 1.24 -10.22
N GLU A 253 -3.11 -0.05 -10.54
CA GLU A 253 -4.24 -0.80 -11.08
C GLU A 253 -5.04 -1.37 -9.91
N LEU A 254 -6.34 -1.07 -9.86
CA LEU A 254 -7.24 -1.64 -8.86
C LEU A 254 -7.46 -3.13 -9.13
N LEU A 255 -7.38 -3.95 -8.07
CA LEU A 255 -7.54 -5.39 -8.14
C LEU A 255 -8.52 -5.87 -7.07
N GLN A 256 -9.43 -6.78 -7.45
CA GLN A 256 -10.34 -7.40 -6.49
C GLN A 256 -9.59 -8.37 -5.58
N VAL A 257 -9.94 -8.37 -4.30
CA VAL A 257 -9.37 -9.25 -3.28
C VAL A 257 -10.46 -9.87 -2.40
N ALA A 258 -10.15 -11.02 -1.82
CA ALA A 258 -11.10 -11.79 -1.01
C ALA A 258 -11.29 -11.21 0.41
N CYS A 259 -10.32 -10.45 0.93
CA CYS A 259 -10.38 -9.93 2.29
C CYS A 259 -9.75 -8.54 2.44
N PRO A 260 -10.11 -7.77 3.49
CA PRO A 260 -9.66 -6.38 3.64
C PRO A 260 -8.16 -6.22 3.91
N ALA A 261 -7.50 -7.25 4.43
CA ALA A 261 -6.05 -7.24 4.68
C ALA A 261 -5.27 -8.13 3.70
N CYS A 262 -5.94 -8.67 2.68
CA CYS A 262 -5.31 -9.56 1.72
C CYS A 262 -4.46 -8.76 0.73
N ILE A 263 -3.24 -9.24 0.49
CA ILE A 263 -2.37 -8.66 -0.55
C ILE A 263 -2.92 -9.09 -1.92
N PRO A 264 -3.22 -8.15 -2.84
CA PRO A 264 -3.61 -8.52 -4.19
C PRO A 264 -2.43 -9.19 -4.89
N VAL A 265 -2.68 -10.34 -5.50
CA VAL A 265 -1.69 -11.02 -6.36
C VAL A 265 -2.24 -10.99 -7.78
N LYS A 266 -1.50 -10.36 -8.69
CA LYS A 266 -1.81 -10.45 -10.12
C LYS A 266 -1.50 -11.87 -10.57
N HIS A 267 -2.52 -12.69 -10.79
CA HIS A 267 -2.35 -13.97 -11.47
C HIS A 267 -1.96 -13.66 -12.92
N LEU A 268 -0.73 -14.02 -13.30
CA LEU A 268 -0.26 -13.98 -14.69
C LEU A 268 -0.92 -15.13 -15.48
N ASP A 269 -2.23 -15.07 -15.68
CA ASP A 269 -2.91 -15.96 -16.63
C ASP A 269 -2.81 -15.38 -18.04
N ALA A 270 -1.62 -15.45 -18.64
CA ALA A 270 -1.40 -15.38 -20.09
C ALA A 270 0.08 -15.62 -20.47
N GLN A 271 0.58 -16.86 -20.39
CA GLN A 271 1.66 -17.33 -21.28
C GLN A 271 1.94 -18.85 -21.27
N ASN A 272 0.95 -19.71 -20.98
CA ASN A 272 1.10 -21.17 -21.16
C ASN A 272 -0.05 -21.84 -21.94
N ALA A 273 -0.91 -21.07 -22.61
CA ALA A 273 -1.99 -21.61 -23.42
C ALA A 273 -1.60 -21.98 -24.87
N GLU A 274 -0.34 -21.77 -25.29
CA GLU A 274 0.13 -22.11 -26.65
C GLU A 274 1.24 -23.19 -26.72
N ILE A 275 1.54 -23.92 -25.64
CA ILE A 275 2.47 -25.06 -25.68
C ILE A 275 1.77 -26.41 -25.43
N ASN A 276 0.45 -26.49 -25.69
CA ASN A 276 -0.27 -27.77 -25.67
C ASN A 276 -0.98 -28.13 -26.99
N LEU A 277 -0.69 -27.41 -28.08
CA LEU A 277 -1.19 -27.72 -29.42
C LEU A 277 -0.07 -28.02 -30.44
N SER A 278 1.14 -28.34 -29.97
CA SER A 278 2.28 -28.76 -30.80
C SER A 278 2.84 -30.14 -30.45
N LEU A 279 2.21 -30.89 -29.53
CA LEU A 279 2.64 -32.25 -29.15
C LEU A 279 1.52 -33.29 -29.30
N GLN A 280 0.65 -33.08 -30.29
CA GLN A 280 -0.19 -34.14 -30.86
C GLN A 280 0.15 -34.30 -32.34
N ASN A 281 1.37 -34.79 -32.58
CA ASN A 281 1.63 -35.73 -33.67
C ASN A 281 1.68 -37.12 -33.05
#